data_AF-A0A8B5X9G7-F1
#
_entry.id   AF-A0A8B5X9G7-F1
#
_cell.length_a   1.000
_cell.length_b   1.000
_cell.length_c   1.000
_cell.angle_alpha   90.00
_cell.angle_beta   90.00
_cell.angle_gamma   90.00
#
_symmetry.space_group_name_H-M   'P 1'
#
loop_
_entity.id
_entity.type
_entity.pdbx_description
1 polymer ?
#
loop_
_entity_poly.entity_id
_entity_poly.type
_entity_poly.pdbx_seq_one_letter_code
_entity_poly.pdbx_strand_id
1 'polypeptide(L)'
;MEERLHDPRLMPLPHPIRIDAAAGMAIDTRMFEHAGLTATLRPYLTDETASTEWIINNVPGMRQLALDHFGILGDAHMGSFILTLNRARLRAHGDPLLEVAPALQTMLAETDLAAELPIRFFRSPYTLVYVAFARPNPLRVSHRLSGLHECEGAYIGTYHLPPRHEVHRQSQRAGTLRLDPARPTRIIEIVITGSPAGKANVLDDASQDLVLFVQDEDEDLSAVLARHLAFFKTTAAYSHPGMAPIDAEEVERVAPVVHELAKILLYLNLADAEQSLRPERTDLKRRLCQFGTKLSAKRRARLAQAYDRIVIGPRESAPEPPPDAADPAAPHTVRPHWRRGHFRRIRFGEGHAESRLGWIRPVLVNAAVAFGSVRPRPYEVR
;
A
#
# COMPACT_ATOMS: atom_id res chain seq x y z
N MET A 1 -3.48 16.83 23.90
CA MET A 1 -3.03 16.41 22.56
C MET A 1 -1.52 16.58 22.44
N GLU A 2 -0.98 17.75 22.80
CA GLU A 2 0.45 18.07 22.73
C GLU A 2 1.41 17.01 23.31
N GLU A 3 1.17 16.47 24.52
CA GLU A 3 2.03 15.43 25.09
C GLU A 3 2.11 14.15 24.23
N ARG A 4 1.06 13.82 23.47
CA ARG A 4 1.03 12.63 22.60
C ARG A 4 1.68 12.88 21.26
N LEU A 5 1.76 14.14 20.82
CA LEU A 5 2.36 14.51 19.54
C LEU A 5 3.85 14.17 19.48
N HIS A 6 4.50 14.09 20.64
CA HIS A 6 5.93 13.77 20.74
C HIS A 6 6.18 12.41 21.40
N ASP A 7 5.17 11.54 21.52
CA ASP A 7 5.34 10.20 22.12
C ASP A 7 6.10 9.28 21.15
N PRO A 8 7.36 8.89 21.45
CA PRO A 8 8.17 8.08 20.55
C PRO A 8 7.58 6.68 20.32
N ARG A 9 6.67 6.23 21.20
CA ARG A 9 6.00 4.92 21.06
C ARG A 9 4.91 4.93 20.00
N LEU A 10 4.45 6.10 19.58
CA LEU A 10 3.44 6.25 18.52
C LEU A 10 4.06 6.36 17.13
N MET A 11 5.27 6.92 17.04
CA MET A 11 6.02 7.09 15.78
C MET A 11 6.13 5.81 14.92
N PRO A 12 6.40 4.61 15.48
CA PRO A 12 6.51 3.39 14.69
C PRO A 12 5.17 2.69 14.45
N LEU A 13 4.02 3.30 14.77
CA LEU A 13 2.72 2.73 14.43
C LEU A 13 2.36 3.07 12.97
N PRO A 14 1.64 2.19 12.26
CA PRO A 14 1.08 2.53 10.95
C PRO A 14 0.17 3.75 11.03
N HIS A 15 0.12 4.54 9.95
CA HIS A 15 -0.50 5.85 9.89
C HIS A 15 -1.95 5.81 10.38
N PRO A 16 -2.81 4.87 9.92
CA PRO A 16 -4.18 4.79 10.40
C PRO A 16 -4.32 4.67 11.93
N ILE A 17 -3.37 3.99 12.58
CA ILE A 17 -3.36 3.71 14.01
C ILE A 17 -2.69 4.84 14.78
N ARG A 18 -1.56 5.34 14.26
CA ARG A 18 -0.79 6.43 14.86
C ARG A 18 -1.64 7.68 15.04
N ILE A 19 -2.36 8.09 13.99
CA ILE A 19 -3.20 9.28 14.00
C ILE A 19 -4.30 9.17 15.06
N ASP A 20 -5.01 8.02 15.11
CA ASP A 20 -6.05 7.76 16.12
C ASP A 20 -5.47 7.74 17.54
N ALA A 21 -4.29 7.16 17.74
CA ALA A 21 -3.63 7.08 19.04
C ALA A 21 -3.18 8.46 19.54
N ALA A 22 -2.60 9.26 18.65
CA ALA A 22 -2.15 10.62 18.91
C ALA A 22 -3.31 11.55 19.27
N ALA A 23 -4.39 11.52 18.48
CA ALA A 23 -5.61 12.27 18.74
C ALA A 23 -6.39 11.72 19.95
N GLY A 24 -6.25 10.44 20.26
CA GLY A 24 -7.04 9.74 21.28
C GLY A 24 -8.48 9.47 20.88
N MET A 25 -8.81 9.66 19.60
CA MET A 25 -10.14 9.50 19.01
C MET A 25 -10.01 9.34 17.49
N ALA A 26 -11.09 8.95 16.83
CA ALA A 26 -11.19 8.95 15.37
C ALA A 26 -11.23 10.41 14.87
N ILE A 27 -10.07 11.00 14.60
CA ILE A 27 -9.95 12.43 14.25
C ILE A 27 -10.69 12.76 12.97
N ASP A 28 -10.68 11.83 12.01
CA ASP A 28 -11.40 11.90 10.73
C ASP A 28 -12.90 12.11 10.97
N THR A 29 -13.50 11.25 11.81
CA THR A 29 -14.92 11.28 12.12
C THR A 29 -15.28 12.58 12.83
N ARG A 30 -14.45 13.03 13.77
CA ARG A 30 -14.67 14.28 14.52
C ARG A 30 -14.57 15.51 13.63
N MET A 31 -13.63 15.55 12.69
CA MET A 31 -13.48 16.63 11.74
C MET A 31 -14.75 16.77 10.88
N PHE A 32 -15.23 15.67 10.30
CA PHE A 32 -16.44 15.70 9.47
C PHE A 32 -17.73 15.95 10.27
N GLU A 33 -17.80 15.51 11.53
CA GLU A 33 -18.89 15.85 12.45
C GLU A 33 -18.92 17.36 12.74
N HIS A 34 -17.77 17.94 13.07
CA HIS A 34 -17.65 19.37 13.37
C HIS A 34 -18.00 20.23 12.15
N ALA A 35 -17.59 19.80 10.96
CA ALA A 35 -17.92 20.45 9.69
C ALA A 35 -19.39 20.24 9.25
N GLY A 36 -20.18 19.42 9.96
CA GLY A 36 -21.55 19.10 9.56
C GLY A 36 -21.67 18.26 8.28
N LEU A 37 -20.60 17.58 7.87
CA LEU A 37 -20.53 16.83 6.60
C LEU A 37 -20.77 15.33 6.76
N THR A 38 -20.83 14.79 7.97
CA THR A 38 -20.94 13.34 8.21
C THR A 38 -22.10 12.68 7.48
N ALA A 39 -23.29 13.28 7.50
CA ALA A 39 -24.46 12.72 6.82
C ALA A 39 -24.31 12.72 5.30
N THR A 40 -23.78 13.82 4.75
CA THR A 40 -23.54 14.00 3.31
C THR A 40 -22.44 13.10 2.78
N LEU A 41 -21.37 12.89 3.55
CA LEU A 41 -20.20 12.12 3.16
C LEU A 41 -20.43 10.60 3.25
N ARG A 42 -21.22 10.15 4.24
CA ARG A 42 -21.40 8.73 4.57
C ARG A 42 -21.73 7.82 3.38
N PRO A 43 -22.65 8.15 2.45
CA PRO A 43 -22.97 7.28 1.33
C PRO A 43 -21.77 6.97 0.43
N TYR A 44 -20.80 7.89 0.36
CA TYR A 44 -19.67 7.81 -0.55
C TYR A 44 -18.43 7.15 0.06
N LEU A 45 -18.38 6.99 1.39
CA LEU A 45 -17.20 6.42 2.06
C LEU A 45 -16.91 4.98 1.62
N THR A 46 -17.95 4.22 1.26
CA THR A 46 -17.87 2.83 0.78
C THR A 46 -18.35 2.65 -0.66
N ASP A 47 -18.64 3.75 -1.37
CA ASP A 47 -19.10 3.70 -2.76
C ASP A 47 -17.93 3.35 -3.69
N GLU A 48 -18.06 2.22 -4.39
CA GLU A 48 -17.06 1.71 -5.32
C GLU A 48 -16.97 2.51 -6.62
N THR A 49 -17.85 3.49 -6.84
CA THR A 49 -17.83 4.39 -7.98
C THR A 49 -17.27 5.78 -7.64
N ALA A 50 -17.04 6.06 -6.35
CA ALA A 50 -16.58 7.35 -5.86
C ALA A 50 -15.09 7.29 -5.44
N SER A 51 -14.18 7.72 -6.31
CA SER A 51 -12.76 7.90 -5.93
C SER A 51 -12.59 9.04 -4.92
N THR A 52 -11.45 9.12 -4.24
CA THR A 52 -11.17 10.23 -3.31
C THR A 52 -11.20 11.58 -4.03
N GLU A 53 -10.60 11.67 -5.22
CA GLU A 53 -10.70 12.86 -6.09
C GLU A 53 -12.16 13.25 -6.35
N TRP A 54 -13.01 12.28 -6.68
CA TRP A 54 -14.41 12.55 -6.96
C TRP A 54 -15.16 13.05 -5.72
N ILE A 55 -14.92 12.45 -4.55
CA ILE A 55 -15.54 12.84 -3.28
C ILE A 55 -15.18 14.30 -2.96
N ILE A 56 -13.90 14.65 -3.04
CA ILE A 56 -13.42 16.01 -2.72
C ILE A 56 -14.12 17.05 -3.60
N ASN A 57 -14.29 16.74 -4.88
CA ASN A 57 -14.80 17.70 -5.86
C ASN A 57 -16.33 17.77 -5.97
N ASN A 58 -17.05 16.69 -5.67
CA ASN A 58 -18.48 16.58 -5.96
C ASN A 58 -19.38 16.46 -4.74
N VAL A 59 -18.85 16.05 -3.58
CA VAL A 59 -19.65 16.01 -2.35
C VAL A 59 -19.79 17.44 -1.81
N PRO A 60 -21.02 17.94 -1.59
CA PRO A 60 -21.23 19.30 -1.10
C PRO A 60 -20.44 19.60 0.17
N GLY A 61 -19.72 20.73 0.18
CA GLY A 61 -18.92 21.18 1.31
C GLY A 61 -17.53 20.55 1.45
N MET A 62 -17.23 19.42 0.77
CA MET A 62 -15.92 18.77 0.89
C MET A 62 -14.78 19.61 0.32
N ARG A 63 -14.97 20.20 -0.86
CA ARG A 63 -13.98 21.10 -1.47
C ARG A 63 -13.71 22.33 -0.61
N GLN A 64 -14.77 22.91 -0.03
CA GLN A 64 -14.65 24.07 0.86
C GLN A 64 -13.91 23.70 2.14
N LEU A 65 -14.24 22.56 2.74
CA LEU A 65 -13.52 22.06 3.92
C LEU A 65 -12.02 21.85 3.63
N ALA A 66 -11.70 21.29 2.47
CA ALA A 66 -10.32 21.12 2.02
C ALA A 66 -9.58 22.46 1.97
N LEU A 67 -10.22 23.50 1.41
CA LEU A 67 -9.67 24.85 1.31
C LEU A 67 -9.51 25.53 2.68
N ASP A 68 -10.52 25.43 3.54
CA ASP A 68 -10.57 26.16 4.81
C ASP A 68 -9.59 25.59 5.85
N HIS A 69 -9.44 24.26 5.89
CA HIS A 69 -8.62 23.60 6.92
C HIS A 69 -7.19 23.30 6.48
N PHE A 70 -6.96 23.15 5.18
CA PHE A 70 -5.67 22.74 4.63
C PHE A 70 -5.10 23.77 3.65
N GLY A 71 -5.68 24.97 3.59
CA GLY A 71 -5.19 26.05 2.74
C GLY A 71 -5.44 25.81 1.25
N ILE A 72 -4.52 26.24 0.41
CA ILE A 72 -4.74 26.24 -1.05
C ILE A 72 -4.71 24.79 -1.58
N LEU A 73 -5.70 24.46 -2.43
CA LEU A 73 -5.72 23.19 -3.16
C LEU A 73 -4.41 23.02 -3.97
N GLY A 74 -3.61 22.02 -3.62
CA GLY A 74 -2.28 21.80 -4.21
C GLY A 74 -1.12 22.43 -3.44
N ASP A 75 -1.31 22.85 -2.19
CA ASP A 75 -0.22 23.19 -1.26
C ASP A 75 0.17 21.99 -0.37
N ALA A 76 1.24 22.11 0.42
CA ALA A 76 1.84 21.05 1.23
C ALA A 76 0.86 20.32 2.17
N HIS A 77 -0.27 20.94 2.49
CA HIS A 77 -1.24 20.42 3.45
C HIS A 77 -2.37 19.59 2.82
N MET A 78 -2.52 19.58 1.49
CA MET A 78 -3.58 18.79 0.83
C MET A 78 -3.39 17.28 0.99
N GLY A 79 -2.13 16.82 1.07
CA GLY A 79 -1.82 15.43 1.43
C GLY A 79 -2.44 15.03 2.77
N SER A 80 -2.41 15.91 3.78
CA SER A 80 -3.04 15.65 5.08
C SER A 80 -4.56 15.52 4.98
N PHE A 81 -5.22 16.26 4.10
CA PHE A 81 -6.66 16.10 3.86
C PHE A 81 -6.98 14.76 3.18
N ILE A 82 -6.24 14.40 2.14
CA ILE A 82 -6.36 13.12 1.43
C ILE A 82 -6.17 11.95 2.42
N LEU A 83 -5.17 12.04 3.29
CA LEU A 83 -4.92 11.05 4.36
C LEU A 83 -6.08 10.98 5.35
N THR A 84 -6.65 12.12 5.74
CA THR A 84 -7.80 12.17 6.65
C THR A 84 -9.04 11.53 6.03
N LEU A 85 -9.32 11.81 4.76
CA LEU A 85 -10.41 11.20 4.02
C LEU A 85 -10.19 9.70 3.82
N ASN A 86 -8.99 9.28 3.41
CA ASN A 86 -8.63 7.87 3.28
C ASN A 86 -8.73 7.11 4.61
N ARG A 87 -8.37 7.74 5.75
CA ARG A 87 -8.61 7.16 7.07
C ARG A 87 -10.11 6.93 7.34
N ALA A 88 -10.97 7.91 7.04
CA ALA A 88 -12.41 7.79 7.24
C ALA A 88 -13.01 6.66 6.38
N ARG A 89 -12.59 6.59 5.11
CA ARG A 89 -12.99 5.53 4.20
C ARG A 89 -12.53 4.16 4.70
N LEU A 90 -11.26 4.03 5.09
CA LEU A 90 -10.72 2.77 5.61
C LEU A 90 -11.55 2.29 6.82
N ARG A 91 -11.95 3.21 7.70
CA ARG A 91 -12.83 2.92 8.84
C ARG A 91 -14.20 2.44 8.39
N ALA A 92 -14.80 3.08 7.39
CA ALA A 92 -16.08 2.67 6.84
C ALA A 92 -16.03 1.26 6.19
N HIS A 93 -14.87 0.86 5.67
CA HIS A 93 -14.59 -0.49 5.17
C HIS A 93 -14.22 -1.51 6.26
N GLY A 94 -14.27 -1.14 7.55
CA GLY A 94 -14.00 -2.04 8.66
C GLY A 94 -12.52 -2.15 9.06
N ASP A 95 -11.71 -1.15 8.72
CA ASP A 95 -10.28 -1.09 9.04
C ASP A 95 -9.43 -2.29 8.54
N PRO A 96 -9.51 -2.69 7.25
CA PRO A 96 -8.65 -3.73 6.71
C PRO A 96 -7.18 -3.25 6.68
N LEU A 97 -6.38 -3.80 7.58
CA LEU A 97 -4.96 -3.49 7.76
C LEU A 97 -4.12 -4.73 7.47
N LEU A 98 -3.30 -4.65 6.42
CA LEU A 98 -2.34 -5.70 6.07
C LEU A 98 -0.96 -5.31 6.57
N GLU A 99 -0.29 -6.20 7.29
CA GLU A 99 1.09 -6.04 7.73
C GLU A 99 1.97 -7.02 6.96
N VAL A 100 2.90 -6.48 6.16
CA VAL A 100 3.87 -7.29 5.42
C VAL A 100 4.86 -7.90 6.41
N ALA A 101 4.97 -9.23 6.41
CA ALA A 101 5.99 -9.90 7.21
C ALA A 101 7.40 -9.55 6.68
N PRO A 102 8.39 -9.32 7.57
CA PRO A 102 9.76 -9.02 7.13
C PRO A 102 10.33 -10.04 6.14
N ALA A 103 10.07 -11.33 6.37
CA ALA A 103 10.50 -12.41 5.49
C ALA A 103 9.90 -12.27 4.07
N LEU A 104 8.63 -11.90 3.95
CA LEU A 104 8.01 -11.67 2.65
C LEU A 104 8.66 -10.48 1.95
N GLN A 105 8.85 -9.36 2.65
CA GLN A 105 9.44 -8.17 2.06
C GLN A 105 10.87 -8.43 1.54
N THR A 106 11.68 -9.20 2.27
CA THR A 106 12.99 -9.64 1.78
C THR A 106 12.87 -10.49 0.50
N MET A 107 11.94 -11.45 0.46
CA MET A 107 11.73 -12.27 -0.74
C MET A 107 11.23 -11.45 -1.95
N LEU A 108 10.39 -10.44 -1.72
CA LEU A 108 9.85 -9.59 -2.77
C LEU A 108 10.88 -8.57 -3.29
N ALA A 109 11.78 -8.08 -2.44
CA ALA A 109 12.92 -7.27 -2.88
C ALA A 109 13.77 -8.00 -3.95
N GLU A 110 13.91 -9.31 -3.81
CA GLU A 110 14.61 -10.19 -4.77
C GLU A 110 13.70 -10.79 -5.86
N THR A 111 12.46 -10.32 -5.98
CA THR A 111 11.50 -10.79 -6.99
C THR A 111 11.29 -9.76 -8.09
N ASP A 112 11.35 -10.20 -9.34
CA ASP A 112 11.07 -9.38 -10.51
C ASP A 112 9.61 -9.54 -11.02
N LEU A 113 9.14 -8.53 -11.73
CA LEU A 113 7.87 -8.59 -12.48
C LEU A 113 8.20 -9.08 -13.91
N ALA A 114 7.73 -10.26 -14.31
CA ALA A 114 7.93 -10.68 -15.69
C ALA A 114 7.12 -9.80 -16.66
N ALA A 115 7.59 -9.73 -17.90
CA ALA A 115 6.82 -9.18 -19.00
C ALA A 115 5.52 -9.98 -19.22
N GLU A 116 4.53 -9.32 -19.80
CA GLU A 116 3.21 -9.85 -20.13
C GLU A 116 2.38 -10.26 -18.91
N LEU A 117 2.63 -9.67 -17.74
CA LEU A 117 1.78 -9.84 -16.57
C LEU A 117 0.54 -8.95 -16.72
N PRO A 118 -0.68 -9.49 -16.86
CA PRO A 118 -1.88 -8.67 -17.00
C PRO A 118 -2.15 -7.81 -15.76
N ILE A 119 -2.50 -6.54 -15.97
CA ILE A 119 -2.87 -5.57 -14.93
C ILE A 119 -4.06 -6.03 -14.07
N ARG A 120 -4.92 -6.96 -14.55
CA ARG A 120 -5.97 -7.59 -13.72
C ARG A 120 -5.47 -8.30 -12.47
N PHE A 121 -4.21 -8.74 -12.45
CA PHE A 121 -3.63 -9.35 -11.26
C PHE A 121 -3.20 -8.33 -10.21
N PHE A 122 -3.06 -7.05 -10.59
CA PHE A 122 -2.83 -5.95 -9.66
C PHE A 122 -4.17 -5.51 -9.07
N ARG A 123 -4.63 -6.27 -8.06
CA ARG A 123 -5.89 -6.04 -7.35
C ARG A 123 -5.73 -6.29 -5.85
N SER A 124 -6.41 -5.49 -5.06
CA SER A 124 -6.55 -5.71 -3.62
C SER A 124 -7.72 -6.67 -3.33
N PRO A 125 -7.65 -7.53 -2.30
CA PRO A 125 -8.81 -8.32 -1.86
C PRO A 125 -9.90 -7.48 -1.15
N TYR A 126 -9.62 -6.21 -0.88
CA TYR A 126 -10.56 -5.24 -0.32
C TYR A 126 -10.69 -4.02 -1.24
N THR A 127 -11.88 -3.42 -1.29
CA THR A 127 -12.12 -2.16 -2.03
C THR A 127 -11.18 -1.05 -1.58
N LEU A 128 -10.96 -0.90 -0.27
CA LEU A 128 -9.93 -0.03 0.30
C LEU A 128 -9.20 -0.76 1.41
N VAL A 129 -7.87 -0.71 1.40
CA VAL A 129 -7.00 -1.36 2.40
C VAL A 129 -5.83 -0.46 2.73
N TYR A 130 -5.25 -0.60 3.92
CA TYR A 130 -3.94 -0.05 4.21
C TYR A 130 -2.91 -1.18 4.32
N VAL A 131 -1.84 -1.09 3.53
CA VAL A 131 -0.72 -2.04 3.52
C VAL A 131 0.45 -1.41 4.24
N ALA A 132 0.78 -1.92 5.42
CA ALA A 132 1.94 -1.54 6.22
C ALA A 132 3.16 -2.38 5.81
N PHE A 133 4.26 -1.72 5.48
CA PHE A 133 5.53 -2.38 5.17
C PHE A 133 6.25 -2.83 6.44
N ALA A 134 7.02 -3.89 6.31
CA ALA A 134 8.00 -4.24 7.31
C ALA A 134 9.02 -3.10 7.43
N ARG A 135 9.40 -2.77 8.66
CA ARG A 135 10.42 -1.76 8.96
C ARG A 135 11.53 -2.38 9.82
N PRO A 136 12.81 -1.98 9.62
CA PRO A 136 13.24 -0.97 8.66
C PRO A 136 13.20 -1.46 7.20
N ASN A 137 13.08 -0.54 6.24
CA ASN A 137 13.16 -0.81 4.81
C ASN A 137 13.87 0.32 4.05
N PRO A 138 14.37 0.07 2.82
CA PRO A 138 15.15 1.06 2.07
C PRO A 138 14.29 2.08 1.31
N LEU A 139 12.97 1.91 1.27
CA LEU A 139 12.08 2.75 0.48
C LEU A 139 11.88 4.11 1.13
N ARG A 140 11.76 5.17 0.32
CA ARG A 140 11.72 6.55 0.81
C ARG A 140 10.58 7.34 0.17
N VAL A 141 10.04 8.26 0.94
CA VAL A 141 8.99 9.20 0.52
C VAL A 141 9.48 10.61 0.82
N SER A 142 9.36 11.52 -0.15
CA SER A 142 9.77 12.91 0.03
C SER A 142 8.71 13.70 0.78
N HIS A 143 9.16 14.60 1.65
CA HIS A 143 8.35 15.65 2.26
C HIS A 143 9.08 16.98 2.11
N ARG A 144 8.37 17.98 1.58
CA ARG A 144 8.99 19.27 1.20
C ARG A 144 9.61 20.03 2.36
N LEU A 145 9.06 19.86 3.57
CA LEU A 145 9.48 20.65 4.74
C LEU A 145 10.49 19.91 5.62
N SER A 146 10.29 18.61 5.85
CA SER A 146 11.08 17.80 6.79
C SER A 146 11.96 16.74 6.11
N GLY A 147 12.05 16.77 4.77
CA GLY A 147 12.98 15.98 3.98
C GLY A 147 12.50 14.55 3.70
N LEU A 148 13.42 13.58 3.69
CA LEU A 148 13.09 12.20 3.34
C LEU A 148 12.55 11.40 4.53
N HIS A 149 11.49 10.63 4.31
CA HIS A 149 10.88 9.73 5.27
C HIS A 149 11.09 8.28 4.82
N GLU A 150 11.21 7.37 5.77
CA GLU A 150 11.09 5.94 5.48
C GLU A 150 9.66 5.63 5.03
N CYS A 151 9.48 4.85 3.96
CA CYS A 151 8.15 4.45 3.53
C CYS A 151 7.53 3.50 4.55
N GLU A 152 6.38 3.89 5.10
CA GLU A 152 5.66 3.13 6.11
C GLU A 152 4.65 2.16 5.51
N GLY A 153 4.04 2.54 4.38
CA GLY A 153 2.95 1.80 3.78
C GLY A 153 2.14 2.67 2.83
N ALA A 154 0.99 2.16 2.40
CA ALA A 154 0.07 2.88 1.52
C ALA A 154 -1.39 2.48 1.73
N TYR A 155 -2.30 3.43 1.53
CA TYR A 155 -3.70 3.13 1.24
C TYR A 155 -3.83 2.70 -0.21
N ILE A 156 -4.56 1.61 -0.45
CA ILE A 156 -4.85 1.08 -1.78
C ILE A 156 -6.37 1.00 -1.94
N GLY A 157 -6.92 1.89 -2.77
CA GLY A 157 -8.33 1.92 -3.14
C GLY A 157 -8.55 1.38 -4.55
N THR A 158 -9.62 0.61 -4.78
CA THR A 158 -10.03 0.17 -6.12
C THR A 158 -11.48 0.57 -6.37
N TYR A 159 -11.72 1.25 -7.48
CA TYR A 159 -13.04 1.80 -7.85
C TYR A 159 -13.37 1.46 -9.30
N HIS A 160 -14.65 1.35 -9.63
CA HIS A 160 -15.14 1.06 -10.97
C HIS A 160 -15.99 2.24 -11.46
N LEU A 161 -15.43 2.99 -12.41
CA LEU A 161 -16.13 4.11 -13.01
C LEU A 161 -16.97 3.65 -14.22
N PRO A 162 -18.23 4.08 -14.32
CA PRO A 162 -19.03 3.83 -15.50
C PRO A 162 -18.51 4.63 -16.72
N PRO A 163 -18.90 4.25 -17.94
CA PRO A 163 -18.73 5.10 -19.11
C PRO A 163 -19.20 6.54 -18.86
N ARG A 164 -18.45 7.50 -19.42
CA ARG A 164 -18.71 8.94 -19.38
C ARG A 164 -18.73 9.54 -17.97
N HIS A 165 -18.10 8.87 -17.01
CA HIS A 165 -17.91 9.39 -15.68
C HIS A 165 -17.16 10.74 -15.70
N GLU A 166 -17.46 11.61 -14.73
CA GLU A 166 -16.99 13.01 -14.75
C GLU A 166 -15.47 13.14 -14.68
N VAL A 167 -14.80 12.17 -14.05
CA VAL A 167 -13.34 12.05 -13.99
C VAL A 167 -12.70 11.97 -15.39
N HIS A 168 -13.44 11.51 -16.41
CA HIS A 168 -12.96 11.45 -17.80
C HIS A 168 -13.12 12.76 -18.58
N ARG A 169 -13.79 13.79 -18.04
CA ARG A 169 -13.99 15.07 -18.75
C ARG A 169 -12.68 15.86 -18.96
N GLN A 170 -11.59 15.41 -18.35
CA GLN A 170 -10.30 16.08 -18.34
C GLN A 170 -9.48 15.67 -19.58
N SER A 171 -9.52 16.51 -20.62
CA SER A 171 -8.97 16.20 -21.94
C SER A 171 -7.47 15.86 -21.95
N GLN A 172 -6.66 16.52 -21.11
CA GLN A 172 -5.22 16.24 -21.04
C GLN A 172 -4.91 14.87 -20.42
N ARG A 173 -5.60 14.49 -19.33
CA ARG A 173 -5.45 13.18 -18.68
C ARG A 173 -5.87 12.07 -19.63
N ALA A 174 -7.03 12.23 -20.27
CA ALA A 174 -7.56 11.24 -21.21
C ALA A 174 -6.61 11.02 -22.40
N GLY A 175 -6.05 12.08 -22.97
CA GLY A 175 -5.07 12.00 -24.05
C GLY A 175 -3.78 11.27 -23.65
N THR A 176 -3.14 11.70 -22.56
CA THR A 176 -1.83 11.15 -22.15
C THR A 176 -1.92 9.69 -21.70
N LEU A 177 -2.99 9.33 -21.00
CA LEU A 177 -3.21 7.97 -20.50
C LEU A 177 -3.96 7.06 -21.49
N ARG A 178 -4.31 7.58 -22.68
CA ARG A 178 -5.05 6.85 -23.73
C ARG A 178 -6.39 6.31 -23.25
N LEU A 179 -7.12 7.12 -22.48
CA LEU A 179 -8.44 6.76 -21.95
C LEU A 179 -9.53 7.12 -22.95
N ASP A 180 -10.46 6.19 -23.16
CA ASP A 180 -11.69 6.40 -23.90
C ASP A 180 -12.83 6.71 -22.91
N PRO A 181 -13.38 7.94 -22.90
CA PRO A 181 -14.50 8.29 -22.02
C PRO A 181 -15.75 7.44 -22.24
N ALA A 182 -15.91 6.73 -23.35
CA ALA A 182 -17.05 5.85 -23.60
C ALA A 182 -16.91 4.45 -22.98
N ARG A 183 -15.75 4.13 -22.38
CA ARG A 183 -15.48 2.83 -21.75
C ARG A 183 -15.50 2.93 -20.21
N PRO A 184 -15.89 1.84 -19.51
CA PRO A 184 -15.72 1.77 -18.06
C PRO A 184 -14.22 1.77 -17.71
N THR A 185 -13.88 2.26 -16.52
CA THR A 185 -12.50 2.36 -16.06
C THR A 185 -12.38 1.83 -14.63
N ARG A 186 -11.47 0.88 -14.40
CA ARG A 186 -11.03 0.52 -13.06
C ARG A 186 -9.96 1.52 -12.61
N ILE A 187 -10.22 2.20 -11.51
CA ILE A 187 -9.26 3.08 -10.85
C ILE A 187 -8.58 2.32 -9.73
N ILE A 188 -7.27 2.50 -9.61
CA ILE A 188 -6.48 2.06 -8.45
C ILE A 188 -5.82 3.29 -7.85
N GLU A 189 -6.30 3.71 -6.69
CA GLU A 189 -5.76 4.83 -5.92
C GLU A 189 -4.69 4.31 -4.96
N ILE A 190 -3.55 4.98 -4.90
CA ILE A 190 -2.39 4.62 -4.10
C ILE A 190 -1.95 5.87 -3.34
N VAL A 191 -2.26 5.93 -2.04
CA VAL A 191 -1.80 7.01 -1.16
C VAL A 191 -0.70 6.48 -0.26
N ILE A 192 0.53 6.74 -0.65
CA ILE A 192 1.76 6.33 0.05
C ILE A 192 1.96 7.22 1.28
N THR A 193 2.38 6.61 2.38
CA THR A 193 2.68 7.27 3.65
C THR A 193 4.15 7.06 4.03
N GLY A 194 4.83 8.13 4.43
CA GLY A 194 6.16 8.09 5.01
C GLY A 194 6.13 8.30 6.52
N SER A 195 6.87 7.47 7.23
CA SER A 195 6.95 7.43 8.70
C SER A 195 7.45 8.75 9.29
N PRO A 196 6.86 9.24 10.41
CA PRO A 196 7.37 10.37 11.17
C PRO A 196 8.50 9.98 12.14
N ALA A 197 8.97 8.72 12.12
CA ALA A 197 10.09 8.31 12.97
C ALA A 197 11.34 9.14 12.68
N GLY A 198 11.91 9.76 13.72
CA GLY A 198 13.04 10.68 13.59
C GLY A 198 12.66 12.09 13.13
N LYS A 199 11.35 12.41 13.06
CA LYS A 199 10.82 13.72 12.69
C LYS A 199 10.32 14.50 13.91
N ALA A 200 9.79 15.72 13.68
CA ALA A 200 9.47 16.64 14.76
C ALA A 200 8.35 16.12 15.67
N ASN A 201 7.32 15.52 15.08
CA ASN A 201 6.15 15.03 15.81
C ASN A 201 5.39 13.95 15.01
N VAL A 202 4.43 13.29 15.64
CA VAL A 202 3.63 12.21 15.04
C VAL A 202 2.77 12.64 13.86
N LEU A 203 2.61 13.92 13.54
CA LEU A 203 1.85 14.41 12.38
C LEU A 203 2.77 14.90 11.25
N ASP A 204 4.09 14.81 11.44
CA ASP A 204 5.09 15.12 10.42
C ASP A 204 5.20 13.94 9.44
N ASP A 205 4.13 13.73 8.69
CA ASP A 205 3.98 12.66 7.71
C ASP A 205 4.34 13.12 6.31
N ALA A 206 5.09 12.28 5.58
CA ALA A 206 5.17 12.40 4.14
C ALA A 206 3.97 11.70 3.51
N SER A 207 3.43 12.24 2.43
CA SER A 207 2.42 11.54 1.64
C SER A 207 2.60 11.77 0.15
N GLN A 208 2.27 10.74 -0.63
CA GLN A 208 2.22 10.84 -2.07
C GLN A 208 0.99 10.12 -2.59
N ASP A 209 0.16 10.82 -3.36
CA ASP A 209 -1.00 10.26 -4.04
C ASP A 209 -0.68 9.94 -5.50
N LEU A 210 -1.05 8.74 -5.95
CA LEU A 210 -1.00 8.29 -7.34
C LEU A 210 -2.29 7.56 -7.67
N VAL A 211 -2.73 7.69 -8.91
CA VAL A 211 -3.95 7.07 -9.41
C VAL A 211 -3.65 6.38 -10.74
N LEU A 212 -3.97 5.09 -10.81
CA LEU A 212 -3.90 4.31 -12.04
C LEU A 212 -5.29 4.19 -12.66
N PHE A 213 -5.35 4.32 -13.98
CA PHE A 213 -6.56 4.17 -14.79
C PHE A 213 -6.39 2.97 -15.72
N VAL A 214 -7.29 2.00 -15.58
CA VAL A 214 -7.24 0.73 -16.31
C VAL A 214 -8.54 0.55 -17.10
N GLN A 215 -8.42 0.47 -18.42
CA GLN A 215 -9.55 0.16 -19.32
C GLN A 215 -9.36 -1.15 -20.09
N ASP A 216 -8.12 -1.66 -20.13
CA ASP A 216 -7.76 -2.96 -20.68
C ASP A 216 -7.11 -3.80 -19.58
N GLU A 217 -7.83 -4.81 -19.11
CA GLU A 217 -7.42 -5.71 -18.03
C GLU A 217 -6.33 -6.72 -18.46
N ASP A 218 -6.09 -6.87 -19.76
CA ASP A 218 -5.04 -7.71 -20.33
C ASP A 218 -3.74 -6.94 -20.59
N GLU A 219 -3.73 -5.61 -20.42
CA GLU A 219 -2.54 -4.80 -20.63
C GLU A 219 -1.41 -5.20 -19.66
N ASP A 220 -0.16 -5.14 -20.14
CA ASP A 220 1.01 -5.44 -19.33
C ASP A 220 1.12 -4.48 -18.14
N LEU A 221 1.20 -5.05 -16.93
CA LEU A 221 1.30 -4.34 -15.66
C LEU A 221 2.47 -3.36 -15.66
N SER A 222 3.65 -3.80 -16.10
CA SER A 222 4.85 -2.94 -16.10
C SER A 222 4.68 -1.75 -17.05
N ALA A 223 4.06 -1.96 -18.20
CA ALA A 223 3.73 -0.89 -19.14
C ALA A 223 2.70 0.11 -18.57
N VAL A 224 1.66 -0.37 -17.89
CA VAL A 224 0.68 0.49 -17.20
C VAL A 224 1.37 1.33 -16.12
N LEU A 225 2.19 0.70 -15.26
CA LEU A 225 2.91 1.41 -14.20
C LEU A 225 3.87 2.46 -14.78
N ALA A 226 4.66 2.10 -15.78
CA ALA A 226 5.59 3.01 -16.43
C ALA A 226 4.87 4.20 -17.08
N ARG A 227 3.74 3.97 -17.78
CA ARG A 227 2.92 5.04 -18.38
C ARG A 227 2.41 6.02 -17.32
N HIS A 228 1.89 5.51 -16.19
CA HIS A 228 1.34 6.37 -15.14
C HIS A 228 2.43 7.13 -14.38
N LEU A 229 3.55 6.47 -14.05
CA LEU A 229 4.70 7.16 -13.45
C LEU A 229 5.23 8.27 -14.36
N ALA A 230 5.29 8.03 -15.68
CA ALA A 230 5.64 9.08 -16.64
C ALA A 230 4.61 10.21 -16.69
N PHE A 231 3.30 9.90 -16.60
CA PHE A 231 2.24 10.91 -16.53
C PHE A 231 2.40 11.83 -15.31
N PHE A 232 2.72 11.29 -14.13
CA PHE A 232 2.96 12.07 -12.91
C PHE A 232 4.20 12.98 -13.00
N LYS A 233 5.09 12.81 -13.98
CA LYS A 233 6.17 13.76 -14.27
C LYS A 233 5.73 14.98 -15.09
N THR A 234 4.48 15.01 -15.56
CA THR A 234 3.96 16.08 -16.42
C THR A 234 3.06 17.05 -15.66
N THR A 235 3.01 18.31 -16.07
CA THR A 235 2.08 19.31 -15.50
C THR A 235 0.61 18.92 -15.66
N ALA A 236 0.28 18.11 -16.68
CA ALA A 236 -1.06 17.60 -16.92
C ALA A 236 -1.62 16.76 -15.77
N ALA A 237 -0.76 16.05 -15.01
CA ALA A 237 -1.19 15.32 -13.82
C ALA A 237 -1.75 16.22 -12.72
N TYR A 238 -1.33 17.50 -12.71
CA TYR A 238 -1.64 18.50 -11.69
C TYR A 238 -2.60 19.58 -12.20
N SER A 239 -3.20 19.37 -13.37
CA SER A 239 -4.17 20.31 -13.95
C SER A 239 -5.52 20.36 -13.20
N HIS A 240 -5.64 19.65 -12.06
CA HIS A 240 -6.86 19.52 -11.28
C HIS A 240 -6.69 20.06 -9.86
N PRO A 241 -7.77 20.59 -9.25
CA PRO A 241 -7.70 21.14 -7.91
C PRO A 241 -7.29 20.06 -6.90
N GLY A 242 -6.23 20.32 -6.13
CA GLY A 242 -5.82 19.49 -4.99
C GLY A 242 -4.48 18.77 -5.15
N MET A 243 -3.82 18.89 -6.29
CA MET A 243 -2.51 18.26 -6.50
C MET A 243 -1.46 19.31 -6.87
N ALA A 244 -0.35 19.33 -6.13
CA ALA A 244 0.82 20.14 -6.45
C ALA A 244 1.69 19.38 -7.44
N PRO A 245 2.34 20.04 -8.41
CA PRO A 245 3.38 19.41 -9.21
C PRO A 245 4.43 18.76 -8.31
N ILE A 246 4.57 17.43 -8.42
CA ILE A 246 5.66 16.68 -7.81
C ILE A 246 6.90 16.97 -8.65
N ASP A 247 8.05 17.16 -8.00
CA ASP A 247 9.32 17.23 -8.73
C ASP A 247 9.55 15.89 -9.46
N ALA A 248 10.10 15.91 -10.68
CA ALA A 248 10.40 14.68 -11.41
C ALA A 248 11.28 13.73 -10.59
N GLU A 249 12.19 14.26 -9.77
CA GLU A 249 13.00 13.48 -8.82
C GLU A 249 12.18 12.82 -7.71
N GLU A 250 11.13 13.49 -7.22
CA GLU A 250 10.22 12.95 -6.22
C GLU A 250 9.41 11.78 -6.80
N VAL A 251 8.95 11.88 -8.06
CA VAL A 251 8.29 10.77 -8.76
C VAL A 251 9.22 9.56 -8.92
N GLU A 252 10.50 9.79 -9.22
CA GLU A 252 11.49 8.71 -9.35
C GLU A 252 11.75 7.99 -8.04
N ARG A 253 11.73 8.70 -6.91
CA ARG A 253 11.86 8.09 -5.56
C ARG A 253 10.66 7.22 -5.19
N VAL A 254 9.49 7.54 -5.75
CA VAL A 254 8.23 6.83 -5.48
C VAL A 254 8.08 5.56 -6.34
N ALA A 255 8.71 5.51 -7.51
CA ALA A 255 8.62 4.34 -8.39
C ALA A 255 9.00 3.01 -7.69
N PRO A 256 10.09 2.90 -6.91
CA PRO A 256 10.40 1.70 -6.13
C PRO A 256 9.29 1.29 -5.15
N VAL A 257 8.59 2.26 -4.53
CA VAL A 257 7.46 1.99 -3.63
C VAL A 257 6.30 1.36 -4.41
N VAL A 258 5.95 1.93 -5.57
CA VAL A 258 4.88 1.42 -6.43
C VAL A 258 5.20 0.00 -6.93
N HIS A 259 6.45 -0.28 -7.28
CA HIS A 259 6.88 -1.62 -7.66
C HIS A 259 6.80 -2.61 -6.49
N GLU A 260 7.16 -2.20 -5.28
CA GLU A 260 7.02 -3.07 -4.10
C GLU A 260 5.54 -3.36 -3.79
N LEU A 261 4.67 -2.35 -3.86
CA LEU A 261 3.22 -2.53 -3.72
C LEU A 261 2.68 -3.48 -4.80
N ALA A 262 3.14 -3.38 -6.05
CA ALA A 262 2.76 -4.30 -7.11
C ALA A 262 3.09 -5.75 -6.74
N LYS A 263 4.29 -6.02 -6.26
CA LYS A 263 4.70 -7.36 -5.82
C LYS A 263 3.87 -7.87 -4.64
N ILE A 264 3.56 -7.00 -3.68
CA ILE A 264 2.72 -7.36 -2.52
C ILE A 264 1.30 -7.71 -2.96
N LEU A 265 0.67 -6.90 -3.83
CA LEU A 265 -0.66 -7.20 -4.33
C LEU A 265 -0.66 -8.47 -5.20
N LEU A 266 0.38 -8.69 -6.03
CA LEU A 266 0.52 -9.93 -6.77
C LEU A 266 0.64 -11.14 -5.83
N TYR A 267 1.43 -11.04 -4.75
CA TYR A 267 1.52 -12.09 -3.74
C TYR A 267 0.14 -12.43 -3.14
N LEU A 268 -0.66 -11.42 -2.78
CA LEU A 268 -2.02 -11.61 -2.24
C LEU A 268 -2.98 -12.30 -3.21
N ASN A 269 -2.68 -12.28 -4.51
CA ASN A 269 -3.46 -12.92 -5.55
C ASN A 269 -3.00 -14.35 -5.88
N LEU A 270 -1.98 -14.85 -5.20
CA LEU A 270 -1.59 -16.26 -5.27
C LEU A 270 -2.59 -17.13 -4.49
N ALA A 271 -2.89 -18.31 -5.01
CA ALA A 271 -3.79 -19.25 -4.35
C ALA A 271 -3.24 -19.76 -3.01
N ASP A 272 -1.91 -19.78 -2.85
CA ASP A 272 -1.17 -20.22 -1.67
C ASP A 272 -0.62 -19.05 -0.84
N ALA A 273 -1.15 -17.82 -1.02
CA ALA A 273 -0.74 -16.66 -0.24
C ALA A 273 -1.01 -16.88 1.26
N GLU A 274 0.03 -16.84 2.07
CA GLU A 274 -0.06 -17.01 3.52
C GLU A 274 -0.60 -15.73 4.16
N GLN A 275 -1.71 -15.86 4.90
CA GLN A 275 -2.34 -14.77 5.62
C GLN A 275 -2.73 -15.23 7.02
N SER A 276 -2.52 -14.38 8.01
CA SER A 276 -2.81 -14.71 9.41
C SER A 276 -3.43 -13.54 10.15
N LEU A 277 -4.69 -13.71 10.58
CA LEU A 277 -5.37 -12.72 11.41
C LEU A 277 -4.70 -12.60 12.78
N ARG A 278 -4.52 -11.36 13.23
CA ARG A 278 -3.97 -10.98 14.53
C ARG A 278 -4.92 -9.98 15.21
N PRO A 279 -5.92 -10.47 15.97
CA PRO A 279 -6.91 -9.61 16.63
C PRO A 279 -6.38 -9.05 17.97
N GLU A 280 -5.18 -8.48 17.96
CA GLU A 280 -4.47 -8.08 19.19
C GLU A 280 -5.20 -7.02 19.99
N ARG A 281 -5.82 -6.03 19.34
CA ARG A 281 -6.60 -4.99 20.01
C ARG A 281 -7.86 -5.57 20.59
N THR A 282 -8.57 -6.39 19.81
CA THR A 282 -9.81 -7.04 20.24
C THR A 282 -9.56 -7.93 21.46
N ASP A 283 -8.51 -8.74 21.42
CA ASP A 283 -8.14 -9.61 22.54
C ASP A 283 -7.67 -8.81 23.76
N LEU A 284 -6.87 -7.76 23.55
CA LEU A 284 -6.43 -6.89 24.64
C LEU A 284 -7.62 -6.16 25.28
N LYS A 285 -8.56 -5.64 24.48
CA LYS A 285 -9.78 -4.98 24.97
C LYS A 285 -10.61 -5.94 25.81
N ARG A 286 -10.78 -7.19 25.36
CA ARG A 286 -11.48 -8.24 26.10
C ARG A 286 -10.80 -8.54 27.44
N ARG A 287 -9.48 -8.68 27.47
CA ARG A 287 -8.73 -8.91 28.72
C ARG A 287 -8.80 -7.72 29.68
N LEU A 288 -8.88 -6.50 29.14
CA LEU A 288 -8.89 -5.28 29.95
C LEU A 288 -10.28 -4.85 30.43
N CYS A 289 -11.37 -5.42 29.89
CA CYS A 289 -12.73 -5.03 30.26
C CYS A 289 -13.02 -5.22 31.76
N GLN A 290 -12.40 -6.24 32.38
CA GLN A 290 -12.52 -6.54 33.81
C GLN A 290 -12.08 -5.41 34.74
N PHE A 291 -11.26 -4.46 34.26
CA PHE A 291 -10.77 -3.34 35.07
C PHE A 291 -11.71 -2.13 35.06
N GLY A 292 -12.73 -2.10 34.18
CA GLY A 292 -13.72 -1.03 34.09
C GLY A 292 -13.11 0.38 34.12
N THR A 293 -13.63 1.24 35.01
CA THR A 293 -13.16 2.62 35.21
C THR A 293 -11.79 2.72 35.91
N LYS A 294 -11.30 1.64 36.54
CA LYS A 294 -10.00 1.57 37.24
C LYS A 294 -8.84 1.18 36.32
N LEU A 295 -9.00 1.32 35.01
CA LEU A 295 -7.95 1.00 34.04
C LEU A 295 -6.78 1.99 34.16
N SER A 296 -5.58 1.49 34.47
CA SER A 296 -4.39 2.34 34.61
C SER A 296 -4.00 3.04 33.31
N ALA A 297 -3.32 4.19 33.42
CA ALA A 297 -2.82 4.94 32.27
C ALA A 297 -1.92 4.09 31.36
N LYS A 298 -1.06 3.25 31.94
CA LYS A 298 -0.19 2.31 31.19
C LYS A 298 -0.99 1.32 30.34
N ARG A 299 -2.09 0.78 30.87
CA ARG A 299 -2.98 -0.15 30.12
C ARG A 299 -3.75 0.58 29.03
N ARG A 300 -4.20 1.81 29.29
CA ARG A 300 -4.82 2.68 28.27
C ARG A 300 -3.86 2.97 27.12
N ALA A 301 -2.61 3.32 27.42
CA ALA A 301 -1.57 3.56 26.41
C ALA A 301 -1.29 2.31 25.56
N ARG A 302 -1.13 1.14 26.20
CA ARG A 302 -0.97 -0.13 25.48
C ARG A 302 -2.17 -0.44 24.58
N LEU A 303 -3.39 -0.18 25.05
CA LEU A 303 -4.58 -0.37 24.24
C LEU A 303 -4.60 0.60 23.05
N ALA A 304 -4.19 1.85 23.22
CA ALA A 304 -4.13 2.82 22.12
C ALA A 304 -3.12 2.42 21.02
N GLN A 305 -2.05 1.72 21.38
CA GLN A 305 -1.02 1.23 20.44
C GLN A 305 -1.39 -0.10 19.79
N ALA A 306 -2.30 -0.88 20.38
CA ALA A 306 -2.73 -2.17 19.83
C ALA A 306 -3.80 -1.97 18.74
N TYR A 307 -3.66 -2.73 17.66
CA TYR A 307 -4.59 -2.76 16.53
C TYR A 307 -4.74 -4.19 15.99
N ASP A 308 -5.90 -4.46 15.40
CA ASP A 308 -6.15 -5.73 14.71
C ASP A 308 -5.58 -5.63 13.29
N ARG A 309 -4.97 -6.71 12.81
CA ARG A 309 -4.32 -6.73 11.49
C ARG A 309 -4.29 -8.13 10.89
N ILE A 310 -3.99 -8.19 9.60
CA ILE A 310 -3.72 -9.43 8.88
C ILE A 310 -2.24 -9.41 8.50
N VAL A 311 -1.46 -10.32 9.08
CA VAL A 311 -0.06 -10.48 8.69
C VAL A 311 -0.01 -11.31 7.41
N ILE A 312 0.70 -10.80 6.41
CA ILE A 312 0.81 -11.43 5.09
C ILE A 312 2.26 -11.88 4.87
N GLY A 313 2.43 -13.11 4.40
CA GLY A 313 3.74 -13.73 4.22
C GLY A 313 4.08 -14.85 5.20
N PRO A 314 5.19 -15.56 4.94
CA PRO A 314 5.64 -16.65 5.79
C PRO A 314 6.09 -16.15 7.16
N ARG A 315 5.93 -17.01 8.17
CA ARG A 315 6.30 -16.71 9.56
C ARG A 315 7.82 -16.72 9.81
N GLU A 316 8.56 -17.47 9.00
CA GLU A 316 10.00 -17.67 9.13
C GLU A 316 10.71 -17.28 7.84
N SER A 317 11.86 -16.62 7.97
CA SER A 317 12.75 -16.34 6.85
C SER A 317 13.39 -17.64 6.34
N ALA A 318 13.62 -17.73 5.03
CA ALA A 318 14.40 -18.84 4.49
C ALA A 318 15.83 -18.83 5.10
N PRO A 319 16.43 -20.00 5.38
CA PRO A 319 17.78 -20.05 5.92
C PRO A 319 18.80 -19.45 4.94
N GLU A 320 19.64 -18.55 5.44
CA GLU A 320 20.76 -17.98 4.68
C GLU A 320 21.89 -19.01 4.52
N PRO A 321 22.54 -19.11 3.34
CA PRO A 321 23.73 -19.92 3.18
C PRO A 321 24.90 -19.34 3.98
N PRO A 322 25.72 -20.19 4.63
CA PRO A 322 26.89 -19.73 5.35
C PRO A 322 27.88 -19.06 4.38
N PRO A 323 28.55 -17.98 4.81
CA PRO A 323 29.39 -17.14 3.95
C PRO A 323 30.59 -17.88 3.31
N ASP A 324 31.02 -18.99 3.90
CA ASP A 324 32.24 -19.74 3.53
C ASP A 324 31.98 -21.13 2.93
N ALA A 325 30.80 -21.39 2.34
CA ALA A 325 30.51 -22.70 1.73
C ALA A 325 31.23 -22.97 0.39
N ALA A 326 32.43 -22.43 0.20
CA ALA A 326 33.25 -22.63 -0.97
C ALA A 326 34.41 -23.58 -0.64
N ASP A 327 34.37 -24.80 -1.18
CA ASP A 327 35.56 -25.63 -1.31
C ASP A 327 36.36 -25.14 -2.55
N PRO A 328 37.58 -24.58 -2.39
CA PRO A 328 38.37 -24.06 -3.51
C PRO A 328 38.85 -25.13 -4.50
N ALA A 329 38.70 -26.41 -4.17
CA ALA A 329 39.40 -27.51 -4.83
C ALA A 329 38.62 -28.23 -5.95
N ALA A 330 37.36 -27.87 -6.24
CA ALA A 330 36.55 -28.59 -7.22
C ALA A 330 36.43 -27.82 -8.57
N PRO A 331 37.18 -28.20 -9.62
CA PRO A 331 37.00 -27.64 -10.95
C PRO A 331 35.65 -28.15 -11.50
N HIS A 332 34.78 -27.23 -11.91
CA HIS A 332 33.47 -27.45 -12.58
C HIS A 332 32.19 -27.42 -11.72
N THR A 333 32.23 -27.19 -10.41
CA THR A 333 30.99 -26.98 -9.63
C THR A 333 30.59 -25.51 -9.60
N VAL A 334 29.44 -25.19 -10.21
CA VAL A 334 28.83 -23.85 -10.13
C VAL A 334 28.58 -23.50 -8.67
N ARG A 335 29.04 -22.33 -8.23
CA ARG A 335 28.90 -21.89 -6.84
C ARG A 335 27.43 -21.79 -6.42
N PRO A 336 27.10 -22.09 -5.15
CA PRO A 336 25.79 -21.76 -4.61
C PRO A 336 25.50 -20.28 -4.81
N HIS A 337 24.36 -19.98 -5.42
CA HIS A 337 23.92 -18.60 -5.62
C HIS A 337 22.41 -18.52 -5.56
N TRP A 338 21.90 -17.39 -5.09
CA TRP A 338 20.47 -17.11 -5.10
C TRP A 338 20.02 -16.79 -6.52
N ARG A 339 19.06 -17.56 -7.02
CA ARG A 339 18.31 -17.18 -8.22
C ARG A 339 17.09 -16.37 -7.79
N ARG A 340 16.99 -15.15 -8.31
CA ARG A 340 15.89 -14.21 -8.06
C ARG A 340 14.54 -14.84 -8.40
N GLY A 341 13.53 -14.48 -7.61
CA GLY A 341 12.15 -14.88 -7.87
C GLY A 341 11.55 -14.08 -9.02
N HIS A 342 10.45 -14.55 -9.59
CA HIS A 342 9.65 -13.74 -10.50
C HIS A 342 8.18 -14.16 -10.52
N PHE A 343 7.29 -13.18 -10.69
CA PHE A 343 5.90 -13.42 -11.02
C PHE A 343 5.74 -13.68 -12.52
N ARG A 344 4.85 -14.60 -12.91
CA ARG A 344 4.54 -14.86 -14.32
C ARG A 344 3.08 -15.23 -14.54
N ARG A 345 2.61 -15.00 -15.76
CA ARG A 345 1.34 -15.55 -16.27
C ARG A 345 1.54 -17.03 -16.60
N ILE A 346 0.73 -17.90 -16.02
CA ILE A 346 0.69 -19.33 -16.33
C ILE A 346 -0.59 -19.59 -17.14
N ARG A 347 -0.48 -19.97 -18.41
CA ARG A 347 -1.63 -20.34 -19.23
C ARG A 347 -2.04 -21.79 -18.97
N PHE A 348 -3.34 -22.06 -18.92
CA PHE A 348 -3.91 -23.39 -18.68
C PHE A 348 -5.26 -23.54 -19.40
N GLY A 349 -5.92 -24.69 -19.25
CA GLY A 349 -7.21 -24.97 -19.90
C GLY A 349 -7.06 -25.43 -21.35
N GLU A 350 -8.18 -25.75 -21.99
CA GLU A 350 -8.23 -26.18 -23.38
C GLU A 350 -7.69 -25.05 -24.29
N GLY A 351 -6.72 -25.39 -25.15
CA GLY A 351 -6.08 -24.42 -26.03
C GLY A 351 -5.33 -23.28 -25.32
N HIS A 352 -5.01 -23.40 -24.03
CA HIS A 352 -4.37 -22.35 -23.23
C HIS A 352 -5.17 -21.02 -23.17
N ALA A 353 -6.50 -21.11 -23.26
CA ALA A 353 -7.39 -19.95 -23.23
C ALA A 353 -7.44 -19.26 -21.86
N GLU A 354 -7.16 -20.00 -20.78
CA GLU A 354 -7.20 -19.48 -19.42
C GLU A 354 -5.80 -19.13 -18.91
N SER A 355 -5.73 -18.26 -17.90
CA SER A 355 -4.45 -17.95 -17.27
C SER A 355 -4.57 -17.56 -15.81
N ARG A 356 -3.56 -17.95 -15.02
CA ARG A 356 -3.44 -17.63 -13.59
C ARG A 356 -2.10 -17.00 -13.29
N LEU A 357 -2.03 -16.29 -12.17
CA LEU A 357 -0.77 -15.81 -11.62
C LEU A 357 0.01 -16.98 -11.02
N GLY A 358 1.32 -16.99 -11.26
CA GLY A 358 2.25 -17.84 -10.55
C GLY A 358 3.43 -17.05 -10.03
N TRP A 359 3.99 -17.48 -8.90
CA TRP A 359 5.22 -16.94 -8.36
C TRP A 359 6.27 -18.04 -8.26
N ILE A 360 7.36 -17.86 -8.98
CA ILE A 360 8.56 -18.68 -8.81
C ILE A 360 9.36 -17.97 -7.73
N ARG A 361 9.34 -18.53 -6.51
CA ARG A 361 10.04 -17.99 -5.33
C ARG A 361 11.55 -17.92 -5.60
N PRO A 362 12.30 -17.00 -4.93
CA PRO A 362 13.75 -17.08 -4.91
C PRO A 362 14.21 -18.44 -4.39
N VAL A 363 15.22 -19.04 -5.03
CA VAL A 363 15.75 -20.35 -4.66
C VAL A 363 17.27 -20.30 -4.62
N LEU A 364 17.87 -20.93 -3.61
CA LEU A 364 19.30 -21.18 -3.58
C LEU A 364 19.66 -22.31 -4.55
N VAL A 365 20.32 -21.96 -5.65
CA VAL A 365 20.84 -22.94 -6.61
C VAL A 365 22.07 -23.59 -5.99
N ASN A 366 22.22 -24.91 -6.17
CA ASN A 366 23.30 -25.72 -5.57
C ASN A 366 23.33 -25.70 -4.03
N ALA A 367 22.15 -25.61 -3.40
CA ALA A 367 22.00 -25.67 -1.94
C ALA A 367 22.68 -26.91 -1.29
N ALA A 368 22.74 -28.04 -1.99
CA ALA A 368 23.42 -29.24 -1.50
C ALA A 368 24.95 -29.05 -1.33
N VAL A 369 25.55 -28.15 -2.10
CA VAL A 369 26.96 -27.74 -1.95
C VAL A 369 27.11 -26.78 -0.76
N ALA A 370 26.10 -25.94 -0.49
CA ALA A 370 26.11 -25.00 0.62
C ALA A 370 25.82 -25.61 2.00
N PHE A 371 24.97 -26.64 2.06
CA PHE A 371 24.42 -27.18 3.31
C PHE A 371 24.60 -28.69 3.48
N GLY A 372 25.33 -29.35 2.57
CA GLY A 372 25.36 -30.80 2.47
C GLY A 372 24.08 -31.38 1.87
N SER A 373 24.10 -32.68 1.54
CA SER A 373 23.01 -33.34 0.81
C SER A 373 21.67 -33.34 1.58
N VAL A 374 20.81 -32.37 1.27
CA VAL A 374 19.39 -32.41 1.65
C VAL A 374 18.69 -33.35 0.67
N ARG A 375 18.17 -34.48 1.17
CA ARG A 375 17.38 -35.42 0.36
C ARG A 375 16.17 -34.68 -0.24
N PRO A 376 16.03 -34.60 -1.58
CA PRO A 376 14.84 -34.01 -2.18
C PRO A 376 13.63 -34.89 -1.82
N ARG A 377 12.52 -34.26 -1.41
CA ARG A 377 11.24 -34.97 -1.29
C ARG A 377 10.76 -35.35 -2.69
N PRO A 378 10.35 -36.60 -2.92
CA PRO A 378 9.84 -37.01 -4.22
C PRO A 378 8.60 -36.19 -4.57
N TYR A 379 8.58 -35.63 -5.78
CA TYR A 379 7.39 -35.00 -6.35
C TYR A 379 6.44 -36.10 -6.81
N GLU A 380 5.23 -36.15 -6.26
CA GLU A 380 4.11 -36.84 -6.89
C GLU A 380 3.51 -35.91 -7.95
N VAL A 381 3.61 -36.33 -9.22
CA VAL A 381 2.82 -35.74 -10.30
C VAL A 381 1.39 -36.28 -10.13
N ARG A 382 0.43 -35.40 -9.84
CA ARG A 382 -1.00 -35.71 -9.90
C ARG A 382 -1.63 -35.06 -11.13
#